data_AF-A0A2N0A031-F1
#
_entry.id   AF-A0A2N0A031-F1
#
_cell.length_a   1.000
_cell.length_b   1.000
_cell.length_c   1.000
_cell.angle_alpha   90.00
_cell.angle_beta   90.00
_cell.angle_gamma   90.00
#
_symmetry.space_group_name_H-M   'P 1'
#
loop_
_entity.id
_entity.type
_entity.pdbx_description
1 polymer ?
#
loop_
_entity_poly.entity_id
_entity_poly.type
_entity_poly.pdbx_seq_one_letter_code
_entity_poly.pdbx_strand_id
1 'polypeptide(L)'
;MILKIFQILLYTLIFTSAFYAQGQPTKVELVNGSDSPKFTLSNLKTAPASWEELDKFPFPNGKNYTLKIPNTTGHYIGPDGGAVYQWSPGVYKWDLKDGTSFMHRSSEEWGLEKDGVKVYSFPKKCPNCQSEQAIIFPDNSRITSSFYTVSEKLEYLYENASEKKFFRFTKPGRYGKLSEEKDRFYFEFEPKNSIFVHAFTESKTTQDFFKKAENDFDLVPSSKILVAFLQDVKSFREFNNLAGIPCSGGRGGIYGISFCDPSSEKDTITEDSDREIRRYQYSAQPVHMIYHEITHHMQQIKCGAIRAGKNLPPIVQPAWLVEGHAEFIAQYGWPKYKGTKYREYYENIILKKNKLQLEKSDPYLAGFLAMDFISQKYGNSKIKDLWDKTCEGESIDSALKSVLNSNVSKLQSDLLSYLDSETKDLPAKFLEWEIIGTLIVPFVSSEASSFKTEEIGELTNITDPSSIPDIRIPFSLKIEALKGKVEGVFQSPRKERVFLFKNGTYRLETPKYQVNVFPDGTTSFTSEKNSITVWGAGTRKWDSGGKSLTYFPPKQ
;
A
#
# COMPACT_ATOMS: atom_id res chain seq x y z
N MET A 1 63.99 32.49 -60.63
CA MET A 1 63.03 31.36 -60.55
C MET A 1 63.35 30.38 -59.42
N ILE A 2 64.63 30.01 -59.25
CA ILE A 2 65.11 29.06 -58.22
C ILE A 2 64.81 29.51 -56.76
N LEU A 3 64.88 30.81 -56.48
CA LEU A 3 64.61 31.35 -55.13
C LEU A 3 63.13 31.21 -54.68
N LYS A 4 62.19 31.27 -55.62
CA LYS A 4 60.75 31.13 -55.33
C LYS A 4 60.34 29.66 -55.08
N ILE A 5 60.99 28.71 -55.75
CA ILE A 5 60.76 27.28 -55.56
C ILE A 5 61.30 26.82 -54.19
N PHE A 6 62.44 27.38 -53.75
CA PHE A 6 63.03 27.08 -52.44
C PHE A 6 62.18 27.62 -51.28
N GLN A 7 61.61 28.83 -51.42
CA GLN A 7 60.67 29.37 -50.43
C GLN A 7 59.38 28.54 -50.34
N ILE A 8 58.81 28.11 -51.46
CA ILE A 8 57.60 27.28 -51.46
C ILE A 8 57.88 25.93 -50.79
N LEU A 9 59.00 25.27 -51.09
CA LEU A 9 59.39 24.01 -50.43
C LEU A 9 59.65 24.19 -48.93
N LEU A 10 60.29 25.28 -48.52
CA LEU A 10 60.54 25.58 -47.11
C LEU A 10 59.23 25.88 -46.34
N TYR A 11 58.31 26.67 -46.92
CA TYR A 11 57.00 26.91 -46.32
C TYR A 11 56.13 25.65 -46.31
N THR A 12 56.22 24.79 -47.33
CA THR A 12 55.49 23.50 -47.34
C THR A 12 56.07 22.56 -46.27
N LEU A 13 57.39 22.47 -46.12
CA LEU A 13 58.02 21.67 -45.05
C LEU A 13 57.69 22.18 -43.65
N ILE A 14 57.68 23.51 -43.44
CA ILE A 14 57.35 24.13 -42.15
C ILE A 14 55.85 23.98 -41.83
N PHE A 15 54.96 24.04 -42.83
CA PHE A 15 53.54 23.77 -42.61
C PHE A 15 53.26 22.28 -42.39
N THR A 16 53.92 21.37 -43.09
CA THR A 16 53.76 19.93 -42.83
C THR A 16 54.35 19.49 -41.49
N SER A 17 55.42 20.13 -41.02
CA SER A 17 56.01 19.83 -39.71
C SER A 17 55.21 20.43 -38.55
N ALA A 18 54.52 21.56 -38.75
CA ALA A 18 53.59 22.11 -37.74
C ALA A 18 52.35 21.23 -37.53
N PHE A 19 51.87 20.51 -38.56
CA PHE A 19 50.80 19.52 -38.41
C PHE A 19 51.29 18.18 -37.83
N TYR A 20 52.56 17.83 -38.01
CA TYR A 20 53.18 16.63 -37.41
C TYR A 20 53.76 16.85 -35.99
N ALA A 21 53.79 18.09 -35.50
CA ALA A 21 54.26 18.46 -34.16
C ALA A 21 53.13 18.50 -33.10
N GLN A 22 51.92 18.03 -33.42
CA GLN A 22 51.04 17.49 -32.39
C GLN A 22 51.60 16.11 -32.03
N GLY A 23 52.42 16.06 -30.97
CA GLY A 23 52.99 14.80 -30.48
C GLY A 23 51.91 13.73 -30.40
N GLN A 24 52.21 12.53 -30.90
CA GLN A 24 51.26 11.41 -30.84
C GLN A 24 50.76 11.26 -29.40
N PRO A 25 49.44 11.19 -29.18
CA PRO A 25 48.90 11.13 -27.83
C PRO A 25 49.47 9.91 -27.12
N THR A 26 50.01 10.13 -25.92
CA THR A 26 50.72 9.11 -25.15
C THR A 26 49.78 7.94 -24.85
N LYS A 27 50.25 6.71 -25.11
CA LYS A 27 49.50 5.50 -24.73
C LYS A 27 49.50 5.35 -23.21
N VAL A 28 48.34 5.11 -22.63
CA VAL A 28 48.15 4.85 -21.20
C VAL A 28 47.71 3.41 -20.97
N GLU A 29 48.05 2.86 -19.82
CA GLU A 29 47.74 1.47 -19.44
C GLU A 29 46.59 1.43 -18.43
N LEU A 30 45.88 0.30 -18.36
CA LEU A 30 45.05 0.01 -17.21
C LEU A 30 45.91 -0.22 -15.96
N VAL A 31 45.38 0.13 -14.78
CA VAL A 31 46.04 -0.11 -13.49
C VAL A 31 46.35 -1.60 -13.28
N ASN A 32 45.49 -2.48 -13.77
CA ASN A 32 45.66 -3.94 -13.67
C ASN A 32 46.64 -4.53 -14.71
N GLY A 33 47.19 -3.72 -15.62
CA GLY A 33 48.14 -4.13 -16.66
C GLY A 33 47.54 -4.85 -17.87
N SER A 34 46.21 -4.94 -18.01
CA SER A 34 45.59 -5.54 -19.20
C SER A 34 45.45 -4.54 -20.36
N ASP A 35 45.41 -5.07 -21.59
CA ASP A 35 45.18 -4.27 -22.80
C ASP A 35 43.70 -3.91 -23.04
N SER A 36 42.79 -4.56 -22.31
CA SER A 36 41.35 -4.29 -22.36
C SER A 36 40.72 -4.36 -20.96
N PRO A 37 39.60 -3.65 -20.71
CA PRO A 37 38.87 -3.78 -19.45
C PRO A 37 38.40 -5.22 -19.21
N LYS A 38 38.32 -5.62 -17.94
CA LYS A 38 37.81 -6.95 -17.54
C LYS A 38 36.30 -7.10 -17.72
N PHE A 39 35.56 -5.98 -17.76
CA PHE A 39 34.12 -5.97 -17.93
C PHE A 39 33.79 -5.48 -19.33
N THR A 40 32.84 -6.15 -19.98
CA THR A 40 32.24 -5.69 -21.24
C THR A 40 30.77 -5.45 -20.97
N LEU A 41 30.25 -4.28 -21.33
CA LEU A 41 28.81 -4.03 -21.21
C LEU A 41 28.05 -5.05 -22.05
N SER A 42 27.08 -5.72 -21.42
CA SER A 42 26.21 -6.65 -22.13
C SER A 42 25.31 -5.88 -23.11
N ASN A 43 25.02 -6.46 -24.28
CA ASN A 43 24.05 -5.94 -25.24
C ASN A 43 22.58 -6.23 -24.83
N LEU A 44 22.32 -6.34 -23.52
CA LEU A 44 20.97 -6.56 -23.02
C LEU A 44 20.10 -5.33 -23.29
N LYS A 45 18.93 -5.57 -23.86
CA LYS A 45 17.94 -4.52 -24.15
C LYS A 45 17.04 -4.18 -22.97
N THR A 46 16.96 -5.11 -22.01
CA THR A 46 16.03 -5.10 -20.88
C THR A 46 16.76 -5.59 -19.63
N ALA A 47 16.43 -5.00 -18.49
CA ALA A 47 16.91 -5.41 -17.18
C ALA A 47 16.41 -6.81 -16.80
N PRO A 48 17.23 -7.62 -16.09
CA PRO A 48 16.75 -8.76 -15.32
C PRO A 48 15.43 -8.48 -14.59
N ALA A 49 14.49 -9.41 -14.63
CA ALA A 49 13.17 -9.27 -14.03
C ALA A 49 12.90 -10.26 -12.88
N SER A 50 13.83 -11.19 -12.63
CA SER A 50 13.78 -12.14 -11.51
C SER A 50 15.06 -12.12 -10.67
N TRP A 51 14.99 -12.69 -9.45
CA TRP A 51 16.16 -12.83 -8.59
C TRP A 51 17.24 -13.73 -9.24
N GLU A 52 16.83 -14.81 -9.89
CA GLU A 52 17.73 -15.79 -10.52
C GLU A 52 18.50 -15.18 -11.70
N GLU A 53 17.86 -14.27 -12.44
CA GLU A 53 18.52 -13.49 -13.50
C GLU A 53 19.48 -12.46 -12.92
N LEU A 54 19.05 -11.75 -11.85
CA LEU A 54 19.87 -10.75 -11.18
C LEU A 54 21.11 -11.35 -10.51
N ASP A 55 20.98 -12.49 -9.83
CA ASP A 55 22.08 -13.15 -9.10
C ASP A 55 23.22 -13.58 -10.03
N LYS A 56 22.89 -13.84 -11.31
CA LYS A 56 23.85 -14.17 -12.37
C LYS A 56 24.30 -12.94 -13.16
N PHE A 57 23.71 -11.78 -12.89
CA PHE A 57 23.99 -10.56 -13.64
C PHE A 57 25.38 -10.02 -13.29
N PRO A 58 26.27 -9.81 -14.28
CA PRO A 58 27.60 -9.31 -14.01
C PRO A 58 27.51 -7.79 -13.75
N PHE A 59 27.73 -7.37 -12.50
CA PHE A 59 27.74 -5.96 -12.15
C PHE A 59 29.09 -5.29 -12.51
N PRO A 60 29.08 -4.13 -13.19
CA PRO A 60 30.29 -3.40 -13.54
C PRO A 60 30.99 -2.80 -12.31
N ASN A 61 32.31 -2.76 -12.35
CA ASN A 61 33.15 -2.12 -11.33
C ASN A 61 34.08 -1.10 -12.00
N GLY A 62 34.04 0.15 -11.54
CA GLY A 62 34.87 1.24 -12.09
C GLY A 62 36.38 0.96 -12.04
N LYS A 63 36.84 0.13 -11.10
CA LYS A 63 38.25 -0.33 -11.05
C LYS A 63 38.68 -1.09 -12.30
N ASN A 64 37.75 -1.71 -13.02
CA ASN A 64 38.04 -2.43 -14.27
C ASN A 64 38.44 -1.49 -15.42
N TYR A 65 38.17 -0.19 -15.28
CA TYR A 65 38.40 0.84 -16.30
C TYR A 65 39.42 1.90 -15.86
N THR A 66 40.06 1.71 -14.70
CA THR A 66 40.98 2.73 -14.15
C THR A 66 42.30 2.75 -14.91
N LEU A 67 42.65 3.90 -15.47
CA LEU A 67 43.89 4.12 -16.23
C LEU A 67 45.03 4.67 -15.36
N LYS A 68 46.27 4.27 -15.66
CA LYS A 68 47.51 4.90 -15.18
C LYS A 68 47.79 6.16 -16.00
N ILE A 69 47.00 7.20 -15.79
CA ILE A 69 47.10 8.45 -16.53
C ILE A 69 47.99 9.47 -15.77
N PRO A 70 48.86 10.22 -16.46
CA PRO A 70 49.64 11.29 -15.83
C PRO A 70 48.76 12.34 -15.14
N ASN A 71 49.30 13.03 -14.14
CA ASN A 71 48.56 14.05 -13.40
C ASN A 71 48.48 15.39 -14.14
N THR A 72 48.20 15.35 -15.44
CA THR A 72 48.20 16.50 -16.35
C THR A 72 47.01 16.42 -17.30
N THR A 73 46.40 17.55 -17.60
CA THR A 73 45.30 17.64 -18.57
C THR A 73 45.81 17.33 -19.97
N GLY A 74 44.98 16.68 -20.80
CA GLY A 74 45.40 16.34 -22.16
C GLY A 74 44.64 15.19 -22.81
N HIS A 75 45.10 14.86 -24.02
CA HIS A 75 44.62 13.73 -24.83
C HIS A 75 45.61 12.58 -24.76
N TYR A 76 45.10 11.36 -24.60
CA TYR A 76 45.86 10.12 -24.49
C TYR A 76 45.21 9.03 -25.33
N ILE A 77 45.94 7.94 -25.58
CA ILE A 77 45.41 6.73 -26.24
C ILE A 77 45.24 5.65 -25.18
N GLY A 78 44.03 5.13 -25.03
CA GLY A 78 43.73 4.02 -24.14
C GLY A 78 44.45 2.72 -24.56
N PRO A 79 44.51 1.72 -23.67
CA PRO A 79 45.22 0.47 -23.94
C PRO A 79 44.65 -0.30 -25.14
N ASP A 80 43.36 -0.16 -25.40
CA ASP A 80 42.61 -0.74 -26.53
C ASP A 80 42.72 0.07 -27.83
N GLY A 81 43.40 1.23 -27.79
CA GLY A 81 43.48 2.19 -28.89
C GLY A 81 42.38 3.25 -28.91
N GLY A 82 41.47 3.26 -27.92
CA GLY A 82 40.42 4.26 -27.77
C GLY A 82 40.95 5.66 -27.38
N ALA A 83 40.14 6.69 -27.58
CA ALA A 83 40.52 8.06 -27.25
C ALA A 83 40.27 8.35 -25.76
N VAL A 84 41.26 8.91 -25.07
CA VAL A 84 41.16 9.31 -23.67
C VAL A 84 41.35 10.82 -23.56
N TYR A 85 40.46 11.49 -22.84
CA TYR A 85 40.54 12.92 -22.58
C TYR A 85 40.45 13.19 -21.08
N GLN A 86 41.46 13.86 -20.52
CA GLN A 86 41.52 14.25 -19.11
C GLN A 86 41.42 15.78 -19.00
N TRP A 87 40.35 16.27 -18.38
CA TRP A 87 40.15 17.71 -18.14
C TRP A 87 40.73 18.19 -16.80
N SER A 88 40.94 17.28 -15.84
CA SER A 88 41.62 17.58 -14.58
C SER A 88 42.28 16.32 -14.00
N PRO A 89 43.30 16.45 -13.12
CA PRO A 89 43.82 15.38 -12.27
C PRO A 89 42.80 14.31 -11.85
N GLY A 90 42.91 13.09 -12.40
CA GLY A 90 42.04 11.97 -12.04
C GLY A 90 40.60 12.03 -12.56
N VAL A 91 40.27 12.95 -13.47
CA VAL A 91 38.91 13.11 -14.01
C VAL A 91 39.00 13.07 -15.54
N TYR A 92 38.52 11.99 -16.14
CA TYR A 92 38.74 11.69 -17.56
C TYR A 92 37.58 10.93 -18.20
N LYS A 93 37.50 11.03 -19.53
CA LYS A 93 36.61 10.24 -20.38
C LYS A 93 37.46 9.35 -21.27
N TRP A 94 37.09 8.10 -21.40
CA TRP A 94 37.70 7.14 -22.31
C TRP A 94 36.62 6.60 -23.24
N ASP A 95 36.73 6.93 -24.52
CA ASP A 95 35.92 6.36 -25.59
C ASP A 95 36.67 5.16 -26.16
N LEU A 96 36.24 3.96 -25.74
CA LEU A 96 36.84 2.69 -26.11
C LEU A 96 36.61 2.39 -27.61
N LYS A 97 37.50 1.58 -28.17
CA LYS A 97 37.45 1.15 -29.57
C LYS A 97 36.18 0.36 -29.91
N ASP A 98 35.58 -0.30 -28.91
CA ASP A 98 34.36 -1.09 -29.07
C ASP A 98 33.07 -0.24 -29.01
N GLY A 99 33.19 1.09 -28.92
CA GLY A 99 32.07 2.03 -28.85
C GLY A 99 31.60 2.37 -27.42
N THR A 100 32.19 1.76 -26.38
CA THR A 100 31.86 2.09 -24.99
C THR A 100 32.45 3.45 -24.59
N SER A 101 31.66 4.32 -23.97
CA SER A 101 32.13 5.56 -23.35
C SER A 101 32.21 5.39 -21.82
N PHE A 102 33.41 5.47 -21.25
CA PHE A 102 33.66 5.48 -19.82
C PHE A 102 33.95 6.91 -19.32
N MET A 103 33.28 7.32 -18.27
CA MET A 103 33.44 8.62 -17.62
C MET A 103 33.91 8.38 -16.18
N HIS A 104 35.13 8.78 -15.85
CA HIS A 104 35.68 8.67 -14.50
C HIS A 104 35.73 10.03 -13.83
N ARG A 105 35.11 10.17 -12.66
CA ARG A 105 35.19 11.39 -11.84
C ARG A 105 35.94 11.17 -10.54
N SER A 106 35.74 10.02 -9.93
CA SER A 106 36.49 9.53 -8.79
C SER A 106 36.42 8.00 -8.73
N SER A 107 37.09 7.39 -7.75
CA SER A 107 36.97 5.94 -7.53
C SER A 107 35.54 5.46 -7.29
N GLU A 108 34.66 6.33 -6.79
CA GLU A 108 33.27 6.02 -6.45
C GLU A 108 32.24 6.64 -7.43
N GLU A 109 32.65 7.68 -8.16
CA GLU A 109 31.81 8.38 -9.13
C GLU A 109 32.33 8.13 -10.55
N TRP A 110 31.58 7.35 -11.31
CA TRP A 110 31.92 7.01 -12.69
C TRP A 110 30.67 6.60 -13.47
N GLY A 111 30.77 6.55 -14.79
CA GLY A 111 29.70 6.06 -15.64
C GLY A 111 30.21 5.31 -16.87
N LEU A 112 29.37 4.43 -17.40
CA LEU A 112 29.58 3.73 -18.66
C LEU A 112 28.37 3.91 -19.56
N GLU A 113 28.58 4.04 -20.86
CA GLU A 113 27.51 4.13 -21.85
C GLU A 113 27.88 3.32 -23.10
N LYS A 114 26.98 2.44 -23.55
CA LYS A 114 27.11 1.68 -24.80
C LYS A 114 25.73 1.29 -25.32
N ASP A 115 25.44 1.54 -26.60
CA ASP A 115 24.22 1.07 -27.29
C ASP A 115 22.91 1.33 -26.51
N GLY A 116 22.83 2.48 -25.82
CA GLY A 116 21.68 2.88 -25.00
C GLY A 116 21.66 2.30 -23.58
N VAL A 117 22.53 1.35 -23.24
CA VAL A 117 22.76 0.92 -21.85
C VAL A 117 23.64 1.95 -21.15
N LYS A 118 23.20 2.42 -19.98
CA LYS A 118 23.90 3.42 -19.18
C LYS A 118 24.11 2.90 -17.77
N VAL A 119 25.32 3.02 -17.26
CA VAL A 119 25.67 2.71 -15.87
C VAL A 119 26.16 3.97 -15.22
N TYR A 120 25.66 4.29 -14.03
CA TYR A 120 26.11 5.39 -13.20
C TYR A 120 26.43 4.86 -11.81
N SER A 121 27.59 5.23 -11.29
CA SER A 121 27.98 5.03 -9.89
C SER A 121 28.03 6.39 -9.20
N PHE A 122 27.42 6.49 -8.03
CA PHE A 122 27.33 7.72 -7.27
C PHE A 122 28.31 7.73 -6.09
N PRO A 123 28.80 8.91 -5.68
CA PRO A 123 29.61 9.04 -4.48
C PRO A 123 28.96 8.41 -3.25
N LYS A 124 29.77 7.83 -2.36
CA LYS A 124 29.29 7.29 -1.09
C LYS A 124 28.61 8.38 -0.26
N LYS A 125 27.46 8.05 0.31
CA LYS A 125 26.71 8.93 1.22
C LYS A 125 27.32 9.02 2.62
N CYS A 126 28.18 8.08 2.99
CA CYS A 126 28.87 8.05 4.28
C CYS A 126 30.21 7.28 4.18
N PRO A 127 31.16 7.47 5.13
CA PRO A 127 32.49 6.84 5.07
C PRO A 127 32.48 5.30 4.94
N ASN A 128 31.51 4.63 5.58
CA ASN A 128 31.40 3.17 5.59
C ASN A 128 30.34 2.63 4.61
N CYS A 129 29.69 3.50 3.83
CA CYS A 129 28.64 3.11 2.89
C CYS A 129 29.26 2.47 1.64
N GLN A 130 28.51 1.58 1.01
CA GLN A 130 28.82 1.16 -0.37
C GLN A 130 28.28 2.20 -1.36
N SER A 131 28.94 2.35 -2.50
CA SER A 131 28.52 3.27 -3.56
C SER A 131 27.28 2.73 -4.25
N GLU A 132 26.29 3.60 -4.44
CA GLU A 132 25.06 3.25 -5.14
C GLU A 132 25.29 3.27 -6.65
N GLN A 133 24.60 2.38 -7.36
CA GLN A 133 24.69 2.32 -8.81
C GLN A 133 23.31 2.28 -9.45
N ALA A 134 23.19 2.83 -10.66
CA ALA A 134 22.01 2.73 -11.50
C ALA A 134 22.44 2.19 -12.87
N ILE A 135 21.78 1.14 -13.33
CA ILE A 135 21.92 0.58 -14.67
C ILE A 135 20.60 0.81 -15.38
N ILE A 136 20.63 1.56 -16.48
CA ILE A 136 19.47 1.89 -17.31
C ILE A 136 19.65 1.19 -18.65
N PHE A 137 18.61 0.49 -19.09
CA PHE A 137 18.60 -0.28 -20.33
C PHE A 137 17.87 0.48 -21.45
N PRO A 138 18.05 0.10 -22.73
CA PRO A 138 17.42 0.76 -23.89
C PRO A 138 15.90 0.88 -23.83
N ASP A 139 15.21 -0.06 -23.18
CA ASP A 139 13.75 -0.02 -22.97
C ASP A 139 13.31 0.86 -21.78
N ASN A 140 14.26 1.57 -21.15
CA ASN A 140 14.10 2.35 -19.92
C ASN A 140 13.81 1.53 -18.66
N SER A 141 13.91 0.20 -18.72
CA SER A 141 14.01 -0.58 -17.48
C SER A 141 15.33 -0.25 -16.78
N ARG A 142 15.32 -0.32 -15.45
CA ARG A 142 16.43 0.12 -14.61
C ARG A 142 16.60 -0.80 -13.41
N ILE A 143 17.86 -1.06 -13.08
CA ILE A 143 18.27 -1.66 -11.81
C ILE A 143 19.03 -0.61 -11.01
N THR A 144 18.58 -0.36 -9.78
CA THR A 144 19.28 0.50 -8.82
C THR A 144 19.81 -0.36 -7.68
N SER A 145 21.13 -0.36 -7.45
CA SER A 145 21.70 -0.84 -6.19
C SER A 145 21.72 0.32 -5.19
N SER A 146 20.88 0.23 -4.16
CA SER A 146 20.69 1.27 -3.16
C SER A 146 21.21 0.82 -1.81
N PHE A 147 21.96 1.68 -1.13
CA PHE A 147 22.52 1.35 0.17
C PHE A 147 21.48 1.56 1.27
N TYR A 148 21.09 0.46 1.90
CA TYR A 148 20.13 0.46 3.00
C TYR A 148 20.89 0.58 4.32
N THR A 149 20.90 1.78 4.89
CA THR A 149 21.67 2.15 6.09
C THR A 149 21.35 1.29 7.30
N VAL A 150 20.11 0.82 7.46
CA VAL A 150 19.72 -0.03 8.60
C VAL A 150 20.31 -1.44 8.51
N SER A 151 20.38 -1.99 7.29
CA SER A 151 20.91 -3.33 7.05
C SER A 151 22.41 -3.35 6.74
N GLU A 152 22.98 -2.16 6.49
CA GLU A 152 24.35 -1.93 6.02
C GLU A 152 24.71 -2.69 4.73
N LYS A 153 23.71 -2.90 3.85
CA LYS A 153 23.84 -3.68 2.61
C LYS A 153 23.25 -2.94 1.42
N LEU A 154 23.67 -3.34 0.22
CA LEU A 154 23.01 -2.95 -1.01
C LEU A 154 21.76 -3.81 -1.21
N GLU A 155 20.64 -3.14 -1.44
CA GLU A 155 19.41 -3.75 -1.94
C GLU A 155 19.25 -3.39 -3.42
N TYR A 156 18.71 -4.32 -4.20
CA TYR A 156 18.53 -4.14 -5.64
C TYR A 156 17.06 -3.84 -5.94
N LEU A 157 16.83 -2.77 -6.68
CA LEU A 157 15.51 -2.24 -6.99
C LEU A 157 15.32 -2.26 -8.51
N TYR A 158 14.18 -2.79 -8.96
CA TYR A 158 13.76 -2.74 -10.35
C TYR A 158 12.78 -1.59 -10.55
N GLU A 159 12.97 -0.83 -11.63
CA GLU A 159 12.08 0.23 -12.07
C GLU A 159 11.87 0.13 -13.59
N ASN A 160 10.62 0.07 -14.04
CA ASN A 160 10.22 0.36 -15.41
C ASN A 160 8.92 1.17 -15.38
N ALA A 161 9.04 2.49 -15.52
CA ALA A 161 7.91 3.39 -15.40
C ALA A 161 6.86 3.17 -16.51
N SER A 162 7.29 2.79 -17.72
CA SER A 162 6.39 2.57 -18.85
C SER A 162 5.47 1.36 -18.64
N GLU A 163 5.98 0.32 -17.98
CA GLU A 163 5.23 -0.89 -17.61
C GLU A 163 4.62 -0.82 -16.20
N LYS A 164 4.78 0.32 -15.51
CA LYS A 164 4.43 0.50 -14.09
C LYS A 164 5.03 -0.61 -13.20
N LYS A 165 6.23 -1.09 -13.51
CA LYS A 165 6.83 -2.23 -12.82
C LYS A 165 7.89 -1.74 -11.83
N PHE A 166 7.62 -1.89 -10.54
CA PHE A 166 8.46 -1.40 -9.44
C PHE A 166 8.49 -2.46 -8.33
N PHE A 167 9.67 -3.03 -8.09
CA PHE A 167 9.81 -4.04 -7.03
C PHE A 167 11.25 -4.12 -6.54
N ARG A 168 11.42 -4.59 -5.30
CA ARG A 168 12.73 -4.99 -4.78
C ARG A 168 13.00 -6.44 -5.18
N PHE A 169 14.19 -6.71 -5.69
CA PHE A 169 14.64 -8.08 -5.89
C PHE A 169 14.84 -8.75 -4.54
N THR A 170 14.25 -9.92 -4.38
CA THR A 170 14.27 -10.67 -3.13
C THR A 170 14.63 -12.11 -3.43
N LYS A 171 15.60 -12.64 -2.70
CA LYS A 171 15.91 -14.06 -2.73
C LYS A 171 14.70 -14.84 -2.19
N PRO A 172 14.19 -15.85 -2.90
CA PRO A 172 13.04 -16.62 -2.42
C PRO A 172 13.24 -17.15 -0.99
N GLY A 173 12.22 -17.01 -0.16
CA GLY A 173 12.23 -17.47 1.23
C GLY A 173 13.03 -16.58 2.18
N ARG A 174 13.37 -15.35 1.78
CA ARG A 174 14.09 -14.39 2.65
C ARG A 174 13.24 -13.95 3.83
N TYR A 175 11.93 -13.78 3.63
CA TYR A 175 11.04 -13.18 4.63
C TYR A 175 10.00 -14.13 5.23
N GLY A 176 9.90 -15.37 4.74
CA GLY A 176 9.00 -16.38 5.30
C GLY A 176 9.25 -17.78 4.74
N LYS A 177 8.75 -18.80 5.43
CA LYS A 177 8.83 -20.21 4.99
C LYS A 177 7.93 -20.54 3.80
N LEU A 178 6.83 -19.82 3.62
CA LEU A 178 5.90 -19.98 2.51
C LEU A 178 6.04 -18.80 1.54
N SER A 179 5.87 -19.11 0.26
CA SER A 179 5.78 -18.13 -0.82
C SER A 179 4.58 -18.46 -1.70
N GLU A 180 3.75 -17.47 -1.97
CA GLU A 180 2.57 -17.60 -2.85
C GLU A 180 2.55 -16.46 -3.85
N GLU A 181 2.37 -16.78 -5.13
CA GLU A 181 2.16 -15.79 -6.19
C GLU A 181 0.72 -15.86 -6.67
N LYS A 182 0.02 -14.72 -6.61
CA LYS A 182 -1.36 -14.59 -7.08
C LYS A 182 -1.60 -13.22 -7.67
N ASP A 183 -2.07 -13.20 -8.92
CA ASP A 183 -2.22 -12.01 -9.75
C ASP A 183 -0.91 -11.19 -9.82
N ARG A 184 -0.89 -10.03 -9.17
CA ARG A 184 0.27 -9.11 -9.12
C ARG A 184 1.09 -9.25 -7.84
N PHE A 185 0.68 -10.12 -6.92
CA PHE A 185 1.26 -10.19 -5.58
C PHE A 185 2.15 -11.41 -5.44
N TYR A 186 3.31 -11.18 -4.84
CA TYR A 186 4.21 -12.22 -4.37
C TYR A 186 4.31 -12.09 -2.85
N PHE A 187 3.66 -13.01 -2.14
CA PHE A 187 3.60 -13.04 -0.69
C PHE A 187 4.74 -13.89 -0.14
N GLU A 188 5.42 -13.40 0.91
CA GLU A 188 6.33 -14.20 1.74
C GLU A 188 5.89 -14.11 3.20
N PHE A 189 5.56 -15.27 3.79
CA PHE A 189 4.94 -15.33 5.11
C PHE A 189 5.18 -16.66 5.82
N GLU A 190 4.96 -16.66 7.13
CA GLU A 190 4.92 -17.88 7.95
C GLU A 190 3.55 -18.56 7.87
N PRO A 191 3.45 -19.90 8.03
CA PRO A 191 2.18 -20.64 7.95
C PRO A 191 1.01 -20.05 8.77
N LYS A 192 1.31 -19.40 9.90
CA LYS A 192 0.29 -18.73 10.73
C LYS A 192 -0.48 -17.60 10.02
N ASN A 193 0.10 -17.00 8.99
CA ASN A 193 -0.50 -15.92 8.22
C ASN A 193 -1.29 -16.42 6.99
N SER A 194 -1.35 -17.73 6.76
CA SER A 194 -2.04 -18.33 5.60
C SER A 194 -3.50 -17.87 5.49
N ILE A 195 -4.28 -17.92 6.57
CA ILE A 195 -5.69 -17.47 6.54
C ILE A 195 -5.79 -16.00 6.11
N PHE A 196 -4.92 -15.14 6.63
CA PHE A 196 -4.94 -13.71 6.29
C PHE A 196 -4.62 -13.49 4.81
N VAL A 197 -3.60 -14.18 4.29
CA VAL A 197 -3.21 -14.12 2.88
C VAL A 197 -4.32 -14.68 2.00
N HIS A 198 -4.82 -15.88 2.28
CA HIS A 198 -5.90 -16.49 1.50
C HIS A 198 -7.19 -15.66 1.55
N ALA A 199 -7.55 -15.08 2.70
CA ALA A 199 -8.71 -14.19 2.82
C ALA A 199 -8.60 -12.98 1.90
N PHE A 200 -7.41 -12.41 1.76
CA PHE A 200 -7.17 -11.32 0.82
C PHE A 200 -7.21 -11.81 -0.63
N THR A 201 -6.47 -12.87 -0.96
CA THR A 201 -6.34 -13.31 -2.35
C THR A 201 -7.63 -13.95 -2.89
N GLU A 202 -8.50 -14.48 -2.05
CA GLU A 202 -9.83 -14.97 -2.43
C GLU A 202 -10.93 -13.91 -2.34
N SER A 203 -10.59 -12.68 -1.93
CA SER A 203 -11.57 -11.61 -1.83
C SER A 203 -12.12 -11.21 -3.19
N LYS A 204 -13.45 -11.17 -3.31
CA LYS A 204 -14.14 -10.72 -4.53
C LYS A 204 -14.06 -9.20 -4.73
N THR A 205 -13.78 -8.45 -3.68
CA THR A 205 -13.71 -6.98 -3.70
C THR A 205 -12.37 -6.46 -4.24
N THR A 206 -11.35 -7.32 -4.39
CA THR A 206 -10.02 -6.91 -4.86
C THR A 206 -10.07 -6.25 -6.24
N GLN A 207 -10.89 -6.80 -7.15
CA GLN A 207 -11.06 -6.25 -8.49
C GLN A 207 -11.76 -4.87 -8.45
N ASP A 208 -12.80 -4.74 -7.62
CA ASP A 208 -13.54 -3.49 -7.47
C ASP A 208 -12.68 -2.40 -6.83
N PHE A 209 -11.84 -2.74 -5.85
CA PHE A 209 -10.85 -1.85 -5.26
C PHE A 209 -9.92 -1.27 -6.32
N PHE A 210 -9.29 -2.10 -7.15
CA PHE A 210 -8.37 -1.61 -8.18
C PHE A 210 -9.07 -0.80 -9.25
N LYS A 211 -10.25 -1.25 -9.71
CA LYS A 211 -11.05 -0.52 -10.67
C LYS A 211 -11.44 0.87 -10.14
N LYS A 212 -11.77 0.97 -8.86
CA LYS A 212 -12.13 2.25 -8.22
C LYS A 212 -10.90 3.15 -8.04
N ALA A 213 -9.78 2.59 -7.56
CA ALA A 213 -8.52 3.31 -7.40
C ALA A 213 -8.05 3.94 -8.74
N GLU A 214 -8.14 3.18 -9.83
CA GLU A 214 -7.76 3.64 -11.16
C GLU A 214 -8.74 4.68 -11.72
N ASN A 215 -10.04 4.39 -11.75
CA ASN A 215 -11.01 5.27 -12.42
C ASN A 215 -11.20 6.62 -11.70
N ASP A 216 -11.20 6.62 -10.37
CA ASP A 216 -11.55 7.81 -9.60
C ASP A 216 -10.33 8.63 -9.18
N PHE A 217 -9.16 7.98 -9.04
CA PHE A 217 -7.95 8.62 -8.51
C PHE A 217 -6.73 8.48 -9.42
N ASP A 218 -6.83 7.71 -10.52
CA ASP A 218 -5.69 7.39 -11.40
C ASP A 218 -4.51 6.84 -10.58
N LEU A 219 -4.85 5.94 -9.64
CA LEU A 219 -3.93 5.17 -8.84
C LEU A 219 -3.83 3.77 -9.42
N VAL A 220 -2.68 3.47 -10.00
CA VAL A 220 -2.42 2.18 -10.64
C VAL A 220 -1.28 1.48 -9.91
N PRO A 221 -1.48 0.23 -9.45
CA PRO A 221 -0.45 -0.50 -8.72
C PRO A 221 0.60 -1.02 -9.68
N SER A 222 1.74 -1.43 -9.12
CA SER A 222 2.67 -2.19 -9.91
C SER A 222 2.08 -3.51 -10.40
N SER A 223 2.58 -4.00 -11.54
CA SER A 223 2.25 -5.34 -12.05
C SER A 223 2.86 -6.46 -11.20
N LYS A 224 3.84 -6.14 -10.34
CA LYS A 224 4.46 -7.07 -9.39
C LYS A 224 4.73 -6.37 -8.06
N ILE A 225 4.20 -6.92 -6.97
CA ILE A 225 4.27 -6.34 -5.62
C ILE A 225 4.70 -7.45 -4.64
N LEU A 226 5.85 -7.27 -4.01
CA LEU A 226 6.25 -8.09 -2.87
C LEU A 226 5.45 -7.69 -1.63
N VAL A 227 4.87 -8.65 -0.93
CA VAL A 227 4.21 -8.45 0.37
C VAL A 227 4.84 -9.38 1.40
N ALA A 228 5.61 -8.82 2.33
CA ALA A 228 6.40 -9.58 3.31
C ALA A 228 5.85 -9.47 4.73
N PHE A 229 5.65 -10.61 5.41
CA PHE A 229 5.21 -10.68 6.81
C PHE A 229 6.40 -10.97 7.74
N LEU A 230 6.94 -9.91 8.33
CA LEU A 230 8.23 -9.92 9.02
C LEU A 230 8.06 -10.27 10.49
N GLN A 231 8.81 -11.28 10.92
CA GLN A 231 8.67 -11.94 12.23
C GLN A 231 9.36 -11.21 13.38
N ASP A 232 10.14 -10.16 13.08
CA ASP A 232 10.87 -9.43 14.08
C ASP A 232 11.10 -7.97 13.68
N VAL A 233 11.35 -7.15 14.70
CA VAL A 233 11.54 -5.70 14.57
C VAL A 233 12.74 -5.35 13.70
N LYS A 234 13.82 -6.14 13.75
CA LYS A 234 15.04 -5.88 12.98
C LYS A 234 14.76 -6.08 11.50
N SER A 235 14.20 -7.22 11.10
CA SER A 235 13.82 -7.51 9.73
C SER A 235 12.84 -6.46 9.17
N PHE A 236 11.88 -6.03 9.99
CA PHE A 236 10.94 -4.96 9.62
C PHE A 236 11.63 -3.62 9.36
N ARG A 237 12.55 -3.21 10.22
CA ARG A 237 13.34 -1.98 10.05
C ARG A 237 14.30 -2.04 8.87
N GLU A 238 14.93 -3.20 8.66
CA GLU A 238 15.81 -3.45 7.51
C GLU A 238 15.03 -3.35 6.20
N PHE A 239 13.86 -3.99 6.10
CA PHE A 239 13.02 -3.93 4.91
C PHE A 239 12.60 -2.49 4.56
N ASN A 240 12.23 -1.70 5.57
CA ASN A 240 11.77 -0.33 5.38
C ASN A 240 12.91 0.69 5.31
N ASN A 241 14.15 0.27 5.60
CA ASN A 241 15.32 1.14 5.75
C ASN A 241 15.12 2.28 6.76
N LEU A 242 14.46 2.01 7.90
CA LEU A 242 14.18 2.99 8.95
C LEU A 242 14.50 2.43 10.33
N ALA A 243 15.52 2.97 11.02
CA ALA A 243 15.98 2.42 12.29
C ALA A 243 15.02 2.67 13.48
N GLY A 244 14.28 3.79 13.44
CA GLY A 244 13.47 4.26 14.57
C GLY A 244 11.99 3.87 14.53
N ILE A 245 11.53 3.14 13.50
CA ILE A 245 10.11 2.84 13.39
C ILE A 245 9.69 1.75 14.39
N PRO A 246 8.50 1.89 15.00
CA PRO A 246 7.89 0.80 15.75
C PRO A 246 7.50 -0.31 14.78
N CYS A 247 7.61 -1.55 15.25
CA CYS A 247 7.13 -2.71 14.53
C CYS A 247 5.64 -2.86 14.84
N SER A 248 4.81 -2.25 14.00
CA SER A 248 3.37 -2.23 14.16
C SER A 248 2.72 -2.02 12.80
N GLY A 249 1.72 -2.82 12.49
CA GLY A 249 0.92 -2.66 11.27
C GLY A 249 1.68 -2.96 9.99
N GLY A 250 1.20 -2.37 8.89
CA GLY A 250 1.80 -2.44 7.57
C GLY A 250 2.63 -1.21 7.23
N ARG A 251 3.44 -1.32 6.17
CA ARG A 251 4.09 -0.21 5.48
C ARG A 251 4.19 -0.50 3.98
N GLY A 252 3.56 0.34 3.18
CA GLY A 252 3.58 0.33 1.73
C GLY A 252 4.64 1.26 1.16
N GLY A 253 5.53 0.70 0.35
CA GLY A 253 6.54 1.43 -0.41
C GLY A 253 6.42 1.14 -1.90
N ILE A 254 7.01 2.00 -2.72
CA ILE A 254 7.08 1.82 -4.19
C ILE A 254 7.73 0.48 -4.59
N TYR A 255 8.58 -0.10 -3.74
CA TYR A 255 9.29 -1.36 -4.01
C TYR A 255 8.74 -2.59 -3.29
N GLY A 256 7.66 -2.44 -2.52
CA GLY A 256 7.02 -3.55 -1.80
C GLY A 256 6.28 -3.12 -0.55
N ILE A 257 5.57 -4.06 0.05
CA ILE A 257 4.76 -3.90 1.25
C ILE A 257 5.33 -4.81 2.34
N SER A 258 5.37 -4.31 3.56
CA SER A 258 5.78 -5.11 4.72
C SER A 258 4.75 -5.04 5.84
N PHE A 259 4.54 -6.15 6.53
CA PHE A 259 3.76 -6.22 7.76
C PHE A 259 4.67 -6.65 8.90
N CYS A 260 4.56 -5.96 10.03
CA CYS A 260 5.19 -6.42 11.26
C CYS A 260 4.27 -7.42 11.96
N ASP A 261 4.73 -8.67 12.11
CA ASP A 261 4.02 -9.72 12.82
C ASP A 261 4.97 -10.48 13.76
N PRO A 262 5.30 -9.90 14.93
CA PRO A 262 6.22 -10.51 15.88
C PRO A 262 5.52 -11.58 16.76
N SER A 263 4.27 -11.91 16.47
CA SER A 263 3.47 -12.80 17.31
C SER A 263 4.07 -14.21 17.37
N SER A 264 4.11 -14.82 18.55
CA SER A 264 4.46 -16.23 18.69
C SER A 264 3.34 -17.09 18.07
N GLU A 265 3.67 -18.24 17.48
CA GLU A 265 2.74 -19.18 16.80
C GLU A 265 1.52 -19.64 17.64
N LYS A 266 1.42 -19.28 18.93
CA LYS A 266 0.38 -19.74 19.86
C LYS A 266 -1.03 -19.20 19.59
N ASP A 267 -1.18 -18.13 18.83
CA ASP A 267 -2.49 -17.54 18.48
C ASP A 267 -2.92 -17.88 17.04
N THR A 268 -2.31 -18.90 16.44
CA THR A 268 -2.61 -19.29 15.06
C THR A 268 -4.02 -19.87 14.95
N ILE A 269 -4.92 -19.09 14.36
CA ILE A 269 -6.19 -19.63 13.87
C ILE A 269 -5.83 -20.52 12.68
N THR A 270 -6.26 -21.77 12.72
CA THR A 270 -6.08 -22.72 11.61
C THR A 270 -7.28 -22.65 10.68
N GLU A 271 -7.02 -22.76 9.38
CA GLU A 271 -8.07 -22.69 8.37
C GLU A 271 -9.00 -23.89 8.55
N ASP A 272 -10.29 -23.64 8.72
CA ASP A 272 -11.25 -24.71 8.96
C ASP A 272 -11.59 -25.43 7.65
N SER A 273 -11.70 -26.75 7.71
CA SER A 273 -12.14 -27.57 6.58
C SER A 273 -13.62 -27.36 6.23
N ASP A 274 -14.44 -26.92 7.18
CA ASP A 274 -15.84 -26.57 6.96
C ASP A 274 -15.94 -25.27 6.15
N ARG A 275 -16.59 -25.38 4.99
CA ARG A 275 -16.72 -24.27 4.04
C ARG A 275 -17.38 -23.03 4.63
N GLU A 276 -18.37 -23.18 5.51
CA GLU A 276 -19.09 -22.03 6.08
C GLU A 276 -18.24 -21.33 7.15
N ILE A 277 -17.55 -22.11 7.98
CA ILE A 277 -16.62 -21.59 8.98
C ILE A 277 -15.46 -20.86 8.30
N ARG A 278 -14.88 -21.46 7.26
CA ARG A 278 -13.80 -20.84 6.50
C ARG A 278 -14.22 -19.53 5.84
N ARG A 279 -15.41 -19.50 5.22
CA ARG A 279 -15.96 -18.25 4.68
C ARG A 279 -16.10 -17.17 5.74
N TYR A 280 -16.55 -17.54 6.93
CA TYR A 280 -16.58 -16.63 8.07
C TYR A 280 -15.16 -16.17 8.45
N GLN A 281 -14.22 -17.09 8.64
CA GLN A 281 -12.82 -16.78 8.97
C GLN A 281 -12.24 -15.76 8.00
N TYR A 282 -12.43 -15.95 6.68
CA TYR A 282 -11.98 -15.02 5.65
C TYR A 282 -12.67 -13.66 5.76
N SER A 283 -13.99 -13.63 5.92
CA SER A 283 -14.75 -12.39 6.06
C SER A 283 -14.38 -11.58 7.31
N ALA A 284 -13.88 -12.25 8.35
CA ALA A 284 -13.46 -11.66 9.61
C ALA A 284 -12.02 -11.14 9.60
N GLN A 285 -11.17 -11.61 8.67
CA GLN A 285 -9.78 -11.16 8.59
C GLN A 285 -9.69 -9.66 8.28
N PRO A 286 -8.79 -8.91 8.93
CA PRO A 286 -8.62 -7.47 8.75
C PRO A 286 -7.84 -7.13 7.46
N VAL A 287 -8.26 -7.70 6.32
CA VAL A 287 -7.57 -7.56 5.03
C VAL A 287 -7.53 -6.12 4.49
N HIS A 288 -8.29 -5.19 5.08
CA HIS A 288 -8.18 -3.74 4.79
C HIS A 288 -6.75 -3.22 4.90
N MET A 289 -5.95 -3.76 5.81
CA MET A 289 -4.58 -3.32 5.98
C MET A 289 -3.76 -3.56 4.71
N ILE A 290 -4.00 -4.64 3.97
CA ILE A 290 -3.35 -4.88 2.68
C ILE A 290 -3.81 -3.81 1.67
N TYR A 291 -5.10 -3.55 1.55
CA TYR A 291 -5.61 -2.51 0.64
C TYR A 291 -5.09 -1.10 0.99
N HIS A 292 -4.95 -0.80 2.28
CA HIS A 292 -4.36 0.43 2.78
C HIS A 292 -2.91 0.57 2.31
N GLU A 293 -2.05 -0.44 2.56
CA GLU A 293 -0.65 -0.38 2.14
C GLU A 293 -0.45 -0.42 0.63
N ILE A 294 -1.32 -1.13 -0.10
CA ILE A 294 -1.34 -1.07 -1.58
C ILE A 294 -1.65 0.36 -2.03
N THR A 295 -2.50 1.09 -1.32
CA THR A 295 -2.79 2.49 -1.65
C THR A 295 -1.55 3.36 -1.48
N HIS A 296 -0.77 3.18 -0.41
CA HIS A 296 0.53 3.87 -0.28
C HIS A 296 1.51 3.52 -1.41
N HIS A 297 1.55 2.26 -1.85
CA HIS A 297 2.34 1.86 -3.00
C HIS A 297 1.91 2.61 -4.27
N MET A 298 0.61 2.65 -4.57
CA MET A 298 0.06 3.38 -5.73
C MET A 298 0.30 4.90 -5.64
N GLN A 299 0.15 5.47 -4.44
CA GLN A 299 0.40 6.88 -4.14
C GLN A 299 1.84 7.27 -4.48
N GLN A 300 2.83 6.45 -4.11
CA GLN A 300 4.24 6.70 -4.41
C GLN A 300 4.55 6.59 -5.90
N ILE A 301 3.98 5.60 -6.61
CA ILE A 301 4.09 5.49 -8.07
C ILE A 301 3.54 6.75 -8.74
N LYS A 302 2.36 7.20 -8.33
CA LYS A 302 1.71 8.38 -8.89
C LYS A 302 2.53 9.66 -8.66
N CYS A 303 2.97 9.92 -7.43
CA CYS A 303 3.84 11.07 -7.17
C CYS A 303 5.17 10.97 -7.95
N GLY A 304 5.75 9.77 -8.06
CA GLY A 304 6.94 9.52 -8.87
C GLY A 304 6.72 9.90 -10.34
N ALA A 305 5.59 9.50 -10.93
CA ALA A 305 5.22 9.83 -12.30
C ALA A 305 5.01 11.34 -12.52
N ILE A 306 4.31 12.02 -11.61
CA ILE A 306 4.07 13.48 -11.70
C ILE A 306 5.37 14.27 -11.70
N ARG A 307 6.35 13.81 -10.93
CA ARG A 307 7.64 14.49 -10.71
C ARG A 307 8.73 14.06 -11.69
N ALA A 308 8.52 12.98 -12.45
CA ALA A 308 9.50 12.46 -13.39
C ALA A 308 9.96 13.54 -14.38
N GLY A 309 11.28 13.75 -14.48
CA GLY A 309 11.87 14.77 -15.36
C GLY A 309 11.68 16.22 -14.93
N LYS A 310 11.10 16.48 -13.75
CA LYS A 310 10.84 17.84 -13.25
C LYS A 310 11.66 18.13 -11.99
N ASN A 311 12.24 19.32 -11.91
CA ASN A 311 12.88 19.82 -10.72
C ASN A 311 11.84 20.54 -9.84
N LEU A 312 11.15 19.80 -8.98
CA LEU A 312 10.07 20.30 -8.14
C LEU A 312 10.47 20.39 -6.66
N PRO A 313 9.87 21.28 -5.86
CA PRO A 313 10.09 21.36 -4.42
C PRO A 313 9.84 20.01 -3.72
N PRO A 314 10.41 19.78 -2.53
CA PRO A 314 10.14 18.59 -1.73
C PRO A 314 8.63 18.40 -1.47
N ILE A 315 8.18 17.15 -1.43
CA ILE A 315 6.80 16.82 -1.10
C ILE A 315 6.58 17.10 0.39
N VAL A 316 5.53 17.88 0.71
CA VAL A 316 5.11 18.16 2.09
C VAL A 316 3.62 17.83 2.21
N GLN A 317 3.33 16.59 2.61
CA GLN A 317 1.97 16.10 2.81
C GLN A 317 1.72 15.86 4.30
N PRO A 318 0.62 16.38 4.88
CA PRO A 318 0.28 16.09 6.27
C PRO A 318 -0.21 14.65 6.42
N ALA A 319 0.02 14.05 7.60
CA ALA A 319 -0.32 12.65 7.86
C ALA A 319 -1.81 12.34 7.61
N TRP A 320 -2.73 13.24 7.98
CA TRP A 320 -4.17 13.02 7.74
C TRP A 320 -4.52 12.94 6.24
N LEU A 321 -3.74 13.56 5.35
CA LEU A 321 -3.93 13.42 3.91
C LEU A 321 -3.41 12.07 3.42
N VAL A 322 -2.19 11.69 3.83
CA VAL A 322 -1.53 10.45 3.39
C VAL A 322 -2.29 9.22 3.88
N GLU A 323 -2.48 9.13 5.20
CA GLU A 323 -3.17 8.01 5.85
C GLU A 323 -4.67 8.04 5.52
N GLY A 324 -5.29 9.22 5.57
CA GLY A 324 -6.71 9.37 5.26
C GLY A 324 -7.09 8.94 3.86
N HIS A 325 -6.26 9.28 2.86
CA HIS A 325 -6.47 8.85 1.48
C HIS A 325 -6.32 7.33 1.34
N ALA A 326 -5.33 6.73 2.02
CA ALA A 326 -5.16 5.28 2.03
C ALA A 326 -6.36 4.56 2.68
N GLU A 327 -6.83 5.03 3.82
CA GLU A 327 -8.02 4.49 4.51
C GLU A 327 -9.30 4.63 3.67
N PHE A 328 -9.47 5.78 3.04
CA PHE A 328 -10.65 6.09 2.24
C PHE A 328 -10.73 5.26 0.95
N ILE A 329 -9.59 4.87 0.37
CA ILE A 329 -9.60 3.95 -0.78
C ILE A 329 -9.71 2.49 -0.30
N ALA A 330 -9.06 2.14 0.82
CA ALA A 330 -9.08 0.79 1.37
C ALA A 330 -10.50 0.27 1.67
N GLN A 331 -11.44 1.14 2.05
CA GLN A 331 -12.84 0.74 2.23
C GLN A 331 -13.48 0.16 0.97
N TYR A 332 -13.02 0.45 -0.24
CA TYR A 332 -13.55 -0.20 -1.45
C TYR A 332 -13.14 -1.67 -1.54
N GLY A 333 -11.98 -2.03 -0.98
CA GLY A 333 -11.55 -3.41 -0.81
C GLY A 333 -12.17 -4.08 0.43
N TRP A 334 -12.58 -3.31 1.43
CA TRP A 334 -13.26 -3.81 2.63
C TRP A 334 -14.44 -2.91 3.04
N PRO A 335 -15.62 -3.05 2.40
CA PRO A 335 -16.73 -2.09 2.55
C PRO A 335 -17.19 -1.84 3.99
N LYS A 336 -17.17 -2.86 4.85
CA LYS A 336 -17.52 -2.72 6.26
C LYS A 336 -16.64 -1.77 7.06
N TYR A 337 -15.44 -1.48 6.55
CA TYR A 337 -14.47 -0.59 7.19
C TYR A 337 -15.01 0.83 7.40
N LYS A 338 -15.85 1.31 6.48
CA LYS A 338 -16.55 2.60 6.65
C LYS A 338 -17.35 2.64 7.94
N GLY A 339 -18.14 1.58 8.18
CA GLY A 339 -18.89 1.45 9.42
C GLY A 339 -17.98 1.45 10.65
N THR A 340 -16.88 0.70 10.61
CA THR A 340 -15.89 0.68 11.71
C THR A 340 -15.32 2.07 12.03
N LYS A 341 -14.92 2.86 11.03
CA LYS A 341 -14.39 4.22 11.26
C LYS A 341 -15.43 5.19 11.82
N TYR A 342 -16.67 5.11 11.34
CA TYR A 342 -17.74 5.95 11.87
C TYR A 342 -18.19 5.54 13.28
N ARG A 343 -18.16 4.25 13.60
CA ARG A 343 -18.31 3.77 14.98
C ARG A 343 -17.18 4.30 15.86
N GLU A 344 -15.93 4.20 15.40
CA GLU A 344 -14.77 4.71 16.14
C GLU A 344 -14.92 6.21 16.44
N TYR A 345 -15.33 7.01 15.46
CA TYR A 345 -15.66 8.42 15.67
C TYR A 345 -16.77 8.61 16.72
N TYR A 346 -17.87 7.85 16.62
CA TYR A 346 -18.97 7.95 17.57
C TYR A 346 -18.53 7.60 19.01
N GLU A 347 -17.85 6.48 19.19
CA GLU A 347 -17.45 5.98 20.50
C GLU A 347 -16.30 6.79 21.12
N ASN A 348 -15.32 7.21 20.32
CA ASN A 348 -14.13 7.90 20.83
C ASN A 348 -14.25 9.42 20.84
N ILE A 349 -15.09 10.02 19.99
CA ILE A 349 -15.25 11.46 19.90
C ILE A 349 -16.56 11.92 20.51
N ILE A 350 -17.71 11.38 20.05
CA ILE A 350 -19.03 11.84 20.50
C ILE A 350 -19.29 11.40 21.95
N LEU A 351 -19.25 10.10 22.25
CA LEU A 351 -19.59 9.58 23.58
C LEU A 351 -18.61 10.06 24.66
N LYS A 352 -17.32 10.16 24.33
CA LYS A 352 -16.26 10.65 25.23
C LYS A 352 -16.13 12.17 25.27
N LYS A 353 -16.94 12.91 24.50
CA LYS A 353 -16.91 14.38 24.39
C LYS A 353 -15.52 14.93 24.03
N ASN A 354 -14.77 14.20 23.21
CA ASN A 354 -13.49 14.65 22.68
C ASN A 354 -13.72 15.59 21.47
N LYS A 355 -12.63 16.17 20.94
CA LYS A 355 -12.67 17.01 19.74
C LYS A 355 -11.83 16.39 18.63
N LEU A 356 -12.43 16.24 17.44
CA LEU A 356 -11.71 15.88 16.22
C LEU A 356 -10.93 17.11 15.72
N GLN A 357 -9.63 16.92 15.45
CA GLN A 357 -8.74 17.94 14.87
C GLN A 357 -7.89 17.28 13.78
N LEU A 358 -7.94 17.79 12.55
CA LEU A 358 -7.28 17.15 11.40
C LEU A 358 -5.77 16.93 11.64
N GLU A 359 -5.10 17.89 12.24
CA GLU A 359 -3.63 17.85 12.42
C GLU A 359 -3.17 17.22 13.74
N LYS A 360 -4.08 16.91 14.68
CA LYS A 360 -3.72 16.43 16.03
C LYS A 360 -4.38 15.11 16.43
N SER A 361 -5.53 14.81 15.85
CA SER A 361 -6.18 13.52 16.07
C SER A 361 -5.45 12.43 15.30
N ASP A 362 -5.84 11.18 15.56
CA ASP A 362 -5.37 10.04 14.80
C ASP A 362 -5.54 10.28 13.29
N PRO A 363 -4.44 10.27 12.49
CA PRO A 363 -4.48 10.64 11.08
C PRO A 363 -5.30 9.66 10.24
N TYR A 364 -5.42 8.41 10.68
CA TYR A 364 -6.24 7.39 10.03
C TYR A 364 -7.73 7.72 10.16
N LEU A 365 -8.22 7.98 11.38
CA LEU A 365 -9.61 8.37 11.61
C LEU A 365 -9.95 9.76 11.04
N ALA A 366 -9.18 10.79 11.41
CA ALA A 366 -9.47 12.16 11.01
C ALA A 366 -9.32 12.33 9.49
N GLY A 367 -8.29 11.70 8.92
CA GLY A 367 -8.07 11.68 7.49
C GLY A 367 -9.18 10.96 6.72
N PHE A 368 -9.62 9.78 7.18
CA PHE A 368 -10.73 9.05 6.56
C PHE A 368 -12.00 9.89 6.50
N LEU A 369 -12.38 10.51 7.63
CA LEU A 369 -13.58 11.36 7.71
C LEU A 369 -13.46 12.59 6.80
N ALA A 370 -12.28 13.19 6.70
CA ALA A 370 -12.01 14.31 5.81
C ALA A 370 -12.13 13.91 4.33
N MET A 371 -11.57 12.77 3.95
CA MET A 371 -11.65 12.26 2.58
C MET A 371 -13.08 11.87 2.21
N ASP A 372 -13.81 11.17 3.09
CA ASP A 372 -15.22 10.84 2.84
C ASP A 372 -16.06 12.11 2.69
N PHE A 373 -15.86 13.12 3.56
CA PHE A 373 -16.51 14.42 3.41
C PHE A 373 -16.18 15.12 2.08
N ILE A 374 -14.91 15.17 1.69
CA ILE A 374 -14.51 15.79 0.41
C ILE A 374 -15.14 15.05 -0.75
N SER A 375 -15.14 13.71 -0.73
CA SER A 375 -15.80 12.86 -1.71
C SER A 375 -17.29 13.18 -1.82
N GLN A 376 -18.01 13.24 -0.69
CA GLN A 376 -19.46 13.50 -0.68
C GLN A 376 -19.82 14.91 -1.15
N LYS A 377 -19.06 15.93 -0.72
CA LYS A 377 -19.38 17.34 -0.98
C LYS A 377 -18.85 17.85 -2.32
N TYR A 378 -17.66 17.39 -2.73
CA TYR A 378 -16.93 17.94 -3.89
C TYR A 378 -16.58 16.90 -4.95
N GLY A 379 -16.74 15.61 -4.67
CA GLY A 379 -16.43 14.50 -5.58
C GLY A 379 -15.00 13.99 -5.48
N ASN A 380 -14.81 12.72 -5.85
CA ASN A 380 -13.52 12.02 -5.79
C ASN A 380 -12.41 12.69 -6.62
N SER A 381 -12.76 13.34 -7.74
CA SER A 381 -11.80 14.07 -8.57
C SER A 381 -11.06 15.15 -7.77
N LYS A 382 -11.67 15.71 -6.73
CA LYS A 382 -11.02 16.72 -5.88
C LYS A 382 -10.02 16.15 -4.90
N ILE A 383 -10.22 14.91 -4.44
CA ILE A 383 -9.20 14.19 -3.66
C ILE A 383 -7.98 13.93 -4.55
N LYS A 384 -8.21 13.47 -5.79
CA LYS A 384 -7.16 13.30 -6.79
C LYS A 384 -6.41 14.61 -7.04
N ASP A 385 -7.12 15.71 -7.33
CA ASP A 385 -6.50 17.01 -7.60
C ASP A 385 -5.64 17.49 -6.40
N LEU A 386 -6.13 17.31 -5.16
CA LEU A 386 -5.36 17.63 -3.94
C LEU A 386 -4.09 16.78 -3.82
N TRP A 387 -4.20 15.47 -4.11
CA TRP A 387 -3.06 14.58 -4.11
C TRP A 387 -2.02 15.01 -5.16
N ASP A 388 -2.45 15.27 -6.39
CA ASP A 388 -1.59 15.69 -7.50
C ASP A 388 -0.83 16.99 -7.16
N LYS A 389 -1.55 17.98 -6.64
CA LYS A 389 -0.99 19.28 -6.23
C LYS A 389 0.09 19.15 -5.15
N THR A 390 -0.16 18.32 -4.15
CA THR A 390 0.83 18.09 -3.08
C THR A 390 2.03 17.25 -3.56
N CYS A 391 1.84 16.32 -4.52
CA CYS A 391 2.96 15.65 -5.20
C CYS A 391 3.82 16.65 -5.99
N GLU A 392 3.24 17.72 -6.54
CA GLU A 392 3.98 18.81 -7.23
C GLU A 392 4.82 19.65 -6.26
N GLY A 393 4.65 19.48 -4.95
CA GLY A 393 5.36 20.22 -3.89
C GLY A 393 4.61 21.46 -3.40
N GLU A 394 3.33 21.64 -3.77
CA GLU A 394 2.51 22.67 -3.17
C GLU A 394 2.21 22.35 -1.70
N SER A 395 2.17 23.37 -0.84
CA SER A 395 1.73 23.21 0.55
C SER A 395 0.26 22.84 0.61
N ILE A 396 -0.15 22.15 1.68
CA ILE A 396 -1.54 21.69 1.83
C ILE A 396 -2.56 22.84 1.77
N ASP A 397 -2.28 24.00 2.39
CA ASP A 397 -3.19 25.14 2.33
C ASP A 397 -3.28 25.74 0.91
N SER A 398 -2.18 25.77 0.16
CA SER A 398 -2.19 26.21 -1.24
C SER A 398 -3.03 25.27 -2.11
N ALA A 399 -2.83 23.96 -1.93
CA ALA A 399 -3.59 22.93 -2.65
C ALA A 399 -5.08 22.99 -2.31
N LEU A 400 -5.45 23.14 -1.03
CA LEU A 400 -6.84 23.30 -0.61
C LEU A 400 -7.47 24.59 -1.16
N LYS A 401 -6.69 25.68 -1.25
CA LYS A 401 -7.15 26.94 -1.80
C LYS A 401 -7.43 26.84 -3.29
N SER A 402 -6.55 26.19 -4.05
CA SER A 402 -6.70 26.03 -5.50
C SER A 402 -7.79 25.03 -5.87
N VAL A 403 -7.89 23.90 -5.15
CA VAL A 403 -8.80 22.80 -5.49
C VAL A 403 -10.21 22.99 -4.93
N LEU A 404 -10.33 23.49 -3.69
CA LEU A 404 -11.60 23.57 -2.95
C LEU A 404 -12.00 24.99 -2.55
N ASN A 405 -11.22 26.02 -2.89
CA ASN A 405 -11.36 27.38 -2.36
C ASN A 405 -11.45 27.40 -0.80
N SER A 406 -10.58 26.58 -0.18
CA SER A 406 -10.55 26.34 1.26
C SER A 406 -9.11 26.43 1.83
N ASN A 407 -8.94 26.13 3.11
CA ASN A 407 -7.68 25.91 3.80
C ASN A 407 -7.91 24.87 4.92
N VAL A 408 -6.88 24.45 5.65
CA VAL A 408 -7.03 23.40 6.68
C VAL A 408 -8.06 23.78 7.75
N SER A 409 -8.02 25.01 8.26
CA SER A 409 -8.95 25.47 9.30
C SER A 409 -10.41 25.48 8.81
N LYS A 410 -10.64 25.96 7.59
CA LYS A 410 -11.99 25.99 6.99
C LYS A 410 -12.47 24.58 6.66
N LEU A 411 -11.63 23.71 6.12
CA LEU A 411 -11.96 22.30 5.89
C LEU A 411 -12.36 21.61 7.21
N GLN A 412 -11.62 21.85 8.30
CA GLN A 412 -11.96 21.30 9.60
C GLN A 412 -13.31 21.82 10.10
N SER A 413 -13.58 23.13 10.00
CA SER A 413 -14.87 23.70 10.40
C SER A 413 -16.04 23.13 9.58
N ASP A 414 -15.86 23.01 8.28
CA ASP A 414 -16.86 22.45 7.37
C ASP A 414 -17.12 20.97 7.66
N LEU A 415 -16.06 20.18 7.90
CA LEU A 415 -16.15 18.78 8.29
C LEU A 415 -16.91 18.60 9.61
N LEU A 416 -16.57 19.37 10.64
CA LEU A 416 -17.26 19.30 11.93
C LEU A 416 -18.75 19.65 11.78
N SER A 417 -19.07 20.68 11.01
CA SER A 417 -20.47 21.06 10.74
C SER A 417 -21.24 19.93 10.04
N TYR A 418 -20.59 19.24 9.10
CA TYR A 418 -21.16 18.06 8.45
C TYR A 418 -21.38 16.92 9.45
N LEU A 419 -20.37 16.54 10.23
CA LEU A 419 -20.47 15.45 11.20
C LEU A 419 -21.52 15.72 12.29
N ASP A 420 -21.65 16.97 12.73
CA ASP A 420 -22.67 17.39 13.68
C ASP A 420 -24.08 17.20 13.09
N SER A 421 -24.27 17.52 11.81
CA SER A 421 -25.56 17.30 11.12
C SER A 421 -25.92 15.82 10.95
N GLU A 422 -24.92 14.94 10.92
CA GLU A 422 -25.08 13.49 10.74
C GLU A 422 -25.19 12.73 12.07
N THR A 423 -24.84 13.36 13.20
CA THR A 423 -24.64 12.70 14.50
C THR A 423 -25.84 11.90 14.99
N LYS A 424 -27.06 12.41 14.77
CA LYS A 424 -28.29 11.76 15.24
C LYS A 424 -28.51 10.39 14.59
N ASP A 425 -28.26 10.28 13.30
CA ASP A 425 -28.50 9.07 12.52
C ASP A 425 -27.26 8.18 12.42
N LEU A 426 -26.12 8.63 12.95
CA LEU A 426 -24.84 7.95 12.83
C LEU A 426 -24.85 6.51 13.39
N PRO A 427 -25.45 6.24 14.57
CA PRO A 427 -25.60 4.88 15.07
C PRO A 427 -26.28 3.94 14.09
N ALA A 428 -27.24 4.44 13.33
CA ALA A 428 -27.92 3.64 12.33
C ALA A 428 -27.03 3.33 11.13
N LYS A 429 -26.37 4.37 10.61
CA LYS A 429 -25.56 4.28 9.41
C LYS A 429 -24.38 3.34 9.60
N PHE A 430 -23.65 3.44 10.72
CA PHE A 430 -22.49 2.57 10.89
C PHE A 430 -22.87 1.09 11.07
N LEU A 431 -24.01 0.78 11.68
CA LEU A 431 -24.48 -0.61 11.81
C LEU A 431 -24.79 -1.22 10.45
N GLU A 432 -25.43 -0.45 9.57
CA GLU A 432 -25.70 -0.85 8.19
C GLU A 432 -24.40 -1.03 7.38
N TRP A 433 -23.46 -0.10 7.51
CA TRP A 433 -22.19 -0.20 6.79
C TRP A 433 -21.35 -1.39 7.27
N GLU A 434 -21.32 -1.70 8.56
CA GLU A 434 -20.51 -2.78 9.14
C GLU A 434 -20.89 -4.20 8.66
N ILE A 435 -22.13 -4.38 8.18
CA ILE A 435 -22.60 -5.68 7.71
C ILE A 435 -22.35 -5.90 6.22
N ILE A 436 -21.98 -4.85 5.47
CA ILE A 436 -21.72 -4.96 4.02
C ILE A 436 -20.54 -5.90 3.78
N GLY A 437 -20.80 -6.96 3.00
CA GLY A 437 -19.79 -7.97 2.65
C GLY A 437 -19.55 -9.03 3.73
N THR A 438 -20.31 -9.01 4.83
CA THR A 438 -20.29 -10.10 5.82
C THR A 438 -21.10 -11.30 5.36
N LEU A 439 -20.91 -12.46 6.00
CA LEU A 439 -21.68 -13.66 5.70
C LEU A 439 -23.15 -13.47 6.06
N ILE A 440 -24.05 -13.80 5.13
CA ILE A 440 -25.50 -13.79 5.37
C ILE A 440 -25.91 -15.10 6.04
N VAL A 441 -26.54 -15.01 7.22
CA VAL A 441 -27.10 -16.17 7.93
C VAL A 441 -28.57 -16.32 7.52
N PRO A 442 -28.98 -17.44 6.92
CA PRO A 442 -30.36 -17.61 6.45
C PRO A 442 -31.35 -17.80 7.61
N PHE A 443 -32.64 -17.60 7.31
CA PHE A 443 -33.72 -17.95 8.24
C PHE A 443 -33.85 -19.47 8.39
N VAL A 444 -34.41 -19.91 9.54
CA VAL A 444 -34.66 -21.35 9.80
C VAL A 444 -35.79 -21.90 8.92
N SER A 445 -36.82 -21.09 8.63
CA SER A 445 -37.99 -21.51 7.86
C SER A 445 -38.54 -20.41 6.94
N SER A 446 -39.44 -20.79 6.02
CA SER A 446 -40.17 -19.83 5.18
C SER A 446 -41.06 -18.91 6.01
N GLU A 447 -41.60 -19.37 7.14
CA GLU A 447 -42.45 -18.58 8.04
C GLU A 447 -41.65 -17.41 8.64
N ALA A 448 -40.43 -17.69 9.10
CA ALA A 448 -39.51 -16.66 9.58
C ALA A 448 -39.18 -15.64 8.48
N SER A 449 -39.03 -16.11 7.24
CA SER A 449 -38.77 -15.24 6.08
C SER A 449 -39.97 -14.42 5.61
N SER A 450 -41.19 -14.88 5.88
CA SER A 450 -42.42 -14.20 5.45
C SER A 450 -42.82 -13.01 6.32
N PHE A 451 -42.18 -12.85 7.48
CA PHE A 451 -42.49 -11.79 8.42
C PHE A 451 -42.08 -10.43 7.86
N LYS A 452 -43.05 -9.52 7.76
CA LYS A 452 -42.87 -8.23 7.10
C LYS A 452 -42.20 -7.22 8.03
N THR A 453 -41.49 -6.25 7.44
CA THR A 453 -40.80 -5.22 8.22
C THR A 453 -41.80 -4.30 8.94
N GLU A 454 -43.00 -4.12 8.38
CA GLU A 454 -44.10 -3.40 9.00
C GLU A 454 -44.59 -4.08 10.29
N GLU A 455 -44.70 -5.41 10.29
CA GLU A 455 -45.10 -6.22 11.46
C GLU A 455 -44.07 -6.09 12.60
N ILE A 456 -42.77 -5.96 12.26
CA ILE A 456 -41.72 -5.65 13.25
C ILE A 456 -41.87 -4.20 13.77
N GLY A 457 -42.30 -3.27 12.92
CA GLY A 457 -42.64 -1.91 13.32
C GLY A 457 -43.75 -1.85 14.37
N GLU A 458 -44.73 -2.74 14.28
CA GLU A 458 -45.79 -2.86 15.29
C GLU A 458 -45.24 -3.28 16.66
N LEU A 459 -44.22 -4.15 16.70
CA LEU A 459 -43.53 -4.53 17.96
C LEU A 459 -42.93 -3.33 18.70
N THR A 460 -42.53 -2.28 17.96
CA THR A 460 -41.99 -1.06 18.57
C THR A 460 -43.06 -0.15 19.16
N ASN A 461 -44.33 -0.31 18.78
CA ASN A 461 -45.44 0.55 19.18
C ASN A 461 -46.64 -0.21 19.76
N ILE A 462 -46.43 -1.37 20.38
CA ILE A 462 -47.50 -2.12 21.05
C ILE A 462 -48.14 -1.24 22.14
N THR A 463 -49.43 -0.97 22.00
CA THR A 463 -50.25 -0.22 22.97
C THR A 463 -51.25 -1.11 23.70
N ASP A 464 -51.58 -2.28 23.15
CA ASP A 464 -52.52 -3.24 23.71
C ASP A 464 -51.79 -4.45 24.34
N PRO A 465 -51.83 -4.59 25.68
CA PRO A 465 -51.21 -5.73 26.37
C PRO A 465 -51.76 -7.09 25.96
N SER A 466 -52.99 -7.19 25.44
CA SER A 466 -53.60 -8.47 25.05
C SER A 466 -53.01 -9.08 23.76
N SER A 467 -52.17 -8.31 23.06
CA SER A 467 -51.64 -8.65 21.73
C SER A 467 -50.21 -9.21 21.71
N ILE A 468 -49.66 -9.70 22.84
CA ILE A 468 -48.25 -10.11 22.93
C ILE A 468 -47.92 -11.19 21.88
N PRO A 469 -47.14 -10.84 20.82
CA PRO A 469 -46.88 -11.74 19.72
C PRO A 469 -45.82 -12.78 20.09
N ASP A 470 -45.84 -13.92 19.40
CA ASP A 470 -44.74 -14.88 19.47
C ASP A 470 -43.60 -14.42 18.56
N ILE A 471 -42.57 -13.84 19.16
CA ILE A 471 -41.43 -13.29 18.43
C ILE A 471 -40.35 -14.35 18.12
N ARG A 472 -40.51 -15.63 18.49
CA ARG A 472 -39.48 -16.65 18.27
C ARG A 472 -39.27 -16.97 16.80
N ILE A 473 -40.36 -17.16 16.06
CA ILE A 473 -40.33 -17.49 14.62
C ILE A 473 -39.70 -16.36 13.78
N PRO A 474 -40.15 -15.08 13.86
CA PRO A 474 -39.66 -14.03 12.96
C PRO A 474 -38.18 -13.69 13.09
N PHE A 475 -37.55 -14.04 14.21
CA PHE A 475 -36.15 -13.78 14.48
C PHE A 475 -35.29 -15.07 14.46
N SER A 476 -35.84 -16.21 14.05
CA SER A 476 -35.14 -17.49 13.99
C SER A 476 -34.14 -17.57 12.81
N LEU A 477 -32.85 -17.68 13.12
CA LEU A 477 -31.75 -17.78 12.15
C LEU A 477 -31.08 -19.16 12.22
N LYS A 478 -30.70 -19.69 11.06
CA LYS A 478 -30.05 -20.99 10.92
C LYS A 478 -28.56 -20.87 11.24
N ILE A 479 -28.23 -21.00 12.53
CA ILE A 479 -26.87 -20.81 13.05
C ILE A 479 -26.16 -22.13 13.41
N GLU A 480 -26.78 -23.28 13.16
CA GLU A 480 -26.32 -24.59 13.67
C GLU A 480 -24.91 -24.95 13.20
N ALA A 481 -24.54 -24.58 11.97
CA ALA A 481 -23.20 -24.81 11.44
C ALA A 481 -22.12 -23.94 12.12
N LEU A 482 -22.52 -22.79 12.67
CA LEU A 482 -21.66 -21.75 13.24
C LEU A 482 -21.58 -21.78 14.77
N LYS A 483 -22.69 -22.17 15.42
CA LYS A 483 -22.85 -22.21 16.88
C LYS A 483 -21.75 -23.03 17.55
N GLY A 484 -21.10 -22.46 18.57
CA GLY A 484 -20.00 -23.10 19.29
C GLY A 484 -18.65 -23.02 18.59
N LYS A 485 -18.62 -22.66 17.29
CA LYS A 485 -17.40 -22.69 16.47
C LYS A 485 -16.87 -21.30 16.16
N VAL A 486 -17.76 -20.32 15.97
CA VAL A 486 -17.39 -18.93 15.65
C VAL A 486 -18.14 -17.93 16.54
N GLU A 487 -17.58 -16.72 16.66
CA GLU A 487 -18.21 -15.59 17.36
C GLU A 487 -17.92 -14.31 16.59
N GLY A 488 -18.95 -13.51 16.27
CA GLY A 488 -18.75 -12.22 15.62
C GLY A 488 -19.96 -11.72 14.84
N VAL A 489 -19.70 -10.86 13.86
CA VAL A 489 -20.72 -10.09 13.12
C VAL A 489 -21.08 -10.77 11.81
N PHE A 490 -22.38 -10.84 11.55
CA PHE A 490 -23.02 -11.40 10.37
C PHE A 490 -24.15 -10.47 9.90
N GLN A 491 -24.68 -10.78 8.72
CA GLN A 491 -25.84 -10.13 8.15
C GLN A 491 -27.06 -11.05 8.20
N SER A 492 -28.21 -10.54 8.64
CA SER A 492 -29.49 -11.25 8.47
C SER A 492 -29.99 -11.13 7.02
N PRO A 493 -30.92 -11.97 6.54
CA PRO A 493 -31.47 -11.83 5.20
C PRO A 493 -32.26 -10.52 5.02
N ARG A 494 -32.72 -9.91 6.12
CA ARG A 494 -33.34 -8.57 6.17
C ARG A 494 -32.33 -7.43 6.26
N LYS A 495 -31.03 -7.70 6.10
CA LYS A 495 -29.93 -6.74 6.26
C LYS A 495 -29.85 -6.12 7.65
N GLU A 496 -30.15 -6.91 8.68
CA GLU A 496 -29.93 -6.54 10.07
C GLU A 496 -28.54 -7.01 10.52
N ARG A 497 -27.92 -6.31 11.45
CA ARG A 497 -26.66 -6.75 12.07
C ARG A 497 -26.95 -7.89 13.03
N VAL A 498 -26.26 -9.01 12.85
CA VAL A 498 -26.37 -10.18 13.73
C VAL A 498 -25.03 -10.39 14.43
N PHE A 499 -24.99 -10.25 15.75
CA PHE A 499 -23.83 -10.67 16.53
C PHE A 499 -24.09 -12.07 17.11
N LEU A 500 -23.34 -13.07 16.66
CA LEU A 500 -23.38 -14.44 17.19
C LEU A 500 -22.31 -14.57 18.28
N PHE A 501 -22.73 -14.95 19.48
CA PHE A 501 -21.86 -15.30 20.60
C PHE A 501 -21.45 -16.77 20.53
N LYS A 502 -20.29 -17.10 21.09
CA LYS A 502 -19.74 -18.46 21.08
C LYS A 502 -20.67 -19.51 21.72
N ASN A 503 -21.46 -19.12 22.71
CA ASN A 503 -22.44 -20.00 23.36
C ASN A 503 -23.69 -20.31 22.50
N GLY A 504 -23.80 -19.70 21.31
CA GLY A 504 -24.95 -19.86 20.42
C GLY A 504 -26.09 -18.89 20.65
N THR A 505 -25.98 -17.96 21.61
CA THR A 505 -26.83 -16.78 21.63
C THR A 505 -26.52 -15.94 20.41
N TYR A 506 -27.53 -15.41 19.73
CA TYR A 506 -27.30 -14.37 18.73
C TYR A 506 -28.20 -13.18 18.96
N ARG A 507 -27.70 -12.02 18.54
CA ARG A 507 -28.36 -10.74 18.74
C ARG A 507 -28.55 -10.04 17.41
N LEU A 508 -29.80 -9.79 17.04
CA LEU A 508 -30.12 -8.87 15.95
C LEU A 508 -30.13 -7.45 16.51
N GLU A 509 -29.43 -6.54 15.84
CA GLU A 509 -29.30 -5.14 16.24
C GLU A 509 -29.71 -4.25 15.07
N THR A 510 -30.65 -3.36 15.36
CA THR A 510 -31.05 -2.26 14.47
C THR A 510 -31.05 -0.96 15.27
N PRO A 511 -31.23 0.20 14.62
CA PRO A 511 -31.32 1.47 15.32
C PRO A 511 -32.58 1.58 16.18
N LYS A 512 -33.62 0.80 15.87
CA LYS A 512 -34.96 0.90 16.48
C LYS A 512 -35.21 -0.17 17.53
N TYR A 513 -34.54 -1.30 17.43
CA TYR A 513 -34.72 -2.42 18.33
C TYR A 513 -33.51 -3.36 18.32
N GLN A 514 -33.43 -4.15 19.37
CA GLN A 514 -32.53 -5.26 19.55
C GLN A 514 -33.34 -6.53 19.82
N VAL A 515 -32.93 -7.66 19.27
CA VAL A 515 -33.48 -8.97 19.61
C VAL A 515 -32.36 -9.90 20.03
N ASN A 516 -32.45 -10.52 21.21
CA ASN A 516 -31.55 -11.59 21.63
C ASN A 516 -32.30 -12.92 21.54
N VAL A 517 -31.71 -13.89 20.85
CA VAL A 517 -32.20 -15.27 20.80
C VAL A 517 -31.20 -16.17 21.50
N PHE A 518 -31.67 -16.85 22.54
CA PHE A 518 -30.86 -17.70 23.41
C PHE A 518 -30.94 -19.17 22.98
N PRO A 519 -29.92 -19.99 23.31
CA PRO A 519 -29.87 -21.41 22.95
C PRO A 519 -31.04 -22.26 23.41
N ASP A 520 -31.74 -21.86 24.48
CA ASP A 520 -32.90 -22.53 25.06
C ASP A 520 -34.23 -22.17 24.35
N GLY A 521 -34.16 -21.36 23.28
CA GLY A 521 -35.32 -20.86 22.54
C GLY A 521 -35.95 -19.60 23.15
N THR A 522 -35.41 -19.08 24.26
CA THR A 522 -35.84 -17.79 24.79
C THR A 522 -35.48 -16.68 23.79
N THR A 523 -36.42 -15.78 23.51
CA THR A 523 -36.22 -14.63 22.62
C THR A 523 -36.65 -13.36 23.33
N SER A 524 -35.76 -12.37 23.41
CA SER A 524 -36.06 -11.05 23.97
C SER A 524 -35.95 -9.96 22.91
N PHE A 525 -37.02 -9.20 22.73
CA PHE A 525 -37.06 -7.99 21.91
C PHE A 525 -37.00 -6.77 22.82
N THR A 526 -36.24 -5.75 22.46
CA THR A 526 -36.14 -4.49 23.19
C THR A 526 -36.09 -3.34 22.20
N SER A 527 -36.94 -2.34 22.40
CA SER A 527 -36.94 -1.05 21.72
C SER A 527 -36.95 0.07 22.74
N GLU A 528 -36.93 1.32 22.28
CA GLU A 528 -37.00 2.50 23.17
C GLU A 528 -38.27 2.51 24.04
N LYS A 529 -39.37 1.92 23.55
CA LYS A 529 -40.67 1.95 24.22
C LYS A 529 -41.06 0.61 24.84
N ASN A 530 -40.62 -0.51 24.27
CA ASN A 530 -41.16 -1.83 24.55
C ASN A 530 -40.06 -2.85 24.81
N SER A 531 -40.30 -3.76 25.75
CA SER A 531 -39.53 -4.99 25.91
C SER A 531 -40.48 -6.18 25.89
N ILE A 532 -40.16 -7.20 25.12
CA ILE A 532 -40.93 -8.45 25.04
C ILE A 532 -39.96 -9.60 25.30
N THR A 533 -40.30 -10.52 26.18
CA THR A 533 -39.55 -11.77 26.39
C THR A 533 -40.48 -12.95 26.17
N VAL A 534 -40.10 -13.85 25.28
CA VAL A 534 -40.79 -15.12 25.05
C VAL A 534 -39.84 -16.24 25.46
N TRP A 535 -40.14 -16.97 26.53
CA TRP A 535 -39.33 -18.10 26.99
C TRP A 535 -39.53 -19.32 26.08
N GLY A 536 -38.56 -20.26 26.09
CA GLY A 536 -38.62 -21.49 25.29
C GLY A 536 -39.92 -22.30 25.47
N ALA A 537 -40.47 -22.32 26.68
CA ALA A 537 -41.73 -22.97 27.02
C ALA A 537 -43.01 -22.25 26.50
N GLY A 538 -42.87 -21.07 25.89
CA GLY A 538 -43.97 -20.30 25.30
C GLY A 538 -44.59 -19.22 26.20
N THR A 539 -44.18 -19.12 27.47
CA THR A 539 -44.52 -17.98 28.34
C THR A 539 -44.04 -16.69 27.70
N ARG A 540 -44.82 -15.61 27.82
CA ARG A 540 -44.51 -14.30 27.22
C ARG A 540 -44.64 -13.21 28.27
N LYS A 541 -43.70 -12.27 28.29
CA LYS A 541 -43.75 -11.06 29.11
C LYS A 541 -43.60 -9.84 28.21
N TRP A 542 -44.37 -8.80 28.49
CA TRP A 542 -44.27 -7.50 27.84
C TRP A 542 -44.13 -6.41 28.91
N ASP A 543 -43.19 -5.49 28.70
CA ASP A 543 -42.94 -4.32 29.53
C ASP A 543 -42.94 -3.06 28.65
N SER A 544 -43.68 -2.02 29.05
CA SER A 544 -43.75 -0.73 28.34
C SER A 544 -44.06 0.43 29.27
N GLY A 545 -43.17 1.43 29.35
CA GLY A 545 -43.40 2.66 30.13
C GLY A 545 -43.79 2.43 31.60
N GLY A 546 -43.27 1.39 32.25
CA GLY A 546 -43.57 1.03 33.64
C GLY A 546 -44.77 0.08 33.85
N LYS A 547 -45.48 -0.31 32.78
CA LYS A 547 -46.49 -1.38 32.81
C LYS A 547 -45.85 -2.71 32.44
N SER A 548 -46.29 -3.80 33.09
CA SER A 548 -45.82 -5.16 32.84
C SER A 548 -47.01 -6.12 32.74
N LEU A 549 -46.98 -7.03 31.77
CA LEU A 549 -47.95 -8.13 31.64
C LEU A 549 -47.22 -9.43 31.34
N THR A 550 -47.68 -10.53 31.94
CA THR A 550 -47.20 -11.89 31.65
C THR A 550 -48.36 -12.75 31.15
N TYR A 551 -48.15 -13.40 30.01
CA TYR A 551 -49.04 -14.38 29.40
C TYR A 551 -48.44 -15.78 29.58
N PHE A 552 -49.26 -16.71 30.06
CA PHE A 552 -48.90 -18.13 30.17
C PHE A 552 -49.62 -18.91 29.05
N PRO A 553 -48.92 -19.76 28.29
CA PRO A 553 -49.57 -20.59 27.28
C PRO A 553 -50.60 -21.51 27.94
N PRO A 554 -51.67 -21.91 27.22
CA PRO A 554 -52.64 -22.89 27.72
C PRO A 554 -51.89 -24.16 28.12
N LYS A 555 -52.23 -24.74 29.28
CA LYS A 555 -51.70 -26.07 29.64
C LYS A 555 -52.14 -27.05 28.56
N GLN A 556 -51.16 -27.69 27.90
CA GLN A 556 -51.40 -28.82 27.00
C GLN A 556 -51.95 -30.02 27.78
#